data_AF-A0A534TLJ8-F1
#
_entry.id   AF-A0A534TLJ8-F1
#
_cell.length_a   1.000
_cell.length_b   1.000
_cell.length_c   1.000
_cell.angle_alpha   90.00
_cell.angle_beta   90.00
_cell.angle_gamma   90.00
#
_symmetry.space_group_name_H-M   'P 1'
#
loop_
_entity.id
_entity.type
_entity.pdbx_description
1 polymer ?
#
loop_
_entity_poly.entity_id
_entity_poly.type
_entity_poly.pdbx_seq_one_letter_code
_entity_poly.pdbx_strand_id
1 'polypeptide(L)'
;MWRIVFVALAACATYRALPLDPPPPGPSAMTLRYERKRFHLFTSTRDDARIEAVFGSDTTIATVVSQPHDGVFVSTDAGADWTFAQTDGRFRDVMFDGSIIVGLGGAHIHCSRDGGKTWRSSNEMAVEALAVAGGAIYAASAGHLYVSQDCAQSWKTLTPQIPAGWRARSIAVDRQSIYMSVRAARETPPLTTLLDATSDAAVAALTFVDGRDSRRAGLDAVWVTHDGGTLWQRSSLALDAWLAVVDGKVWAVAADPMIEGAALVRRSPQLAAALDGQLRGARIDASALRASFGFPGRDKLLHAIAAPAFRSTDEGATWARMDEAPVAVRAVLERQWRAHLTVERAPDTPRRSDRGGGRAGGGGPAGGDRGRRGGRGSAPPAQPAQPAQPAARAVPSEMFLTLLDPQRLLARFNSGRRLTGIAGDKLLYAYVPTQQFWDSLVDTMANESDAEGEIALGSGRPGPGSAPGGAFELLSSTDGGAHWSELPLPQFDHSLRERSILPYPVDIAAVPPQAFVVFAAIDRGGSAWRDAWRWAQ
;
A
#
# COMPACT_ATOMS: atom_id res chain seq x y z
N MET A 1 -58.38 7.49 22.12
CA MET A 1 -57.39 6.44 22.47
C MET A 1 -56.46 6.22 21.28
N TRP A 2 -55.70 7.25 20.92
CA TRP A 2 -54.72 7.28 19.83
C TRP A 2 -53.40 7.69 20.48
N ARG A 3 -52.56 6.69 20.79
CA ARG A 3 -51.18 6.90 21.21
C ARG A 3 -50.33 5.94 20.42
N ILE A 4 -49.86 6.45 19.28
CA ILE A 4 -48.44 6.43 18.91
C ILE A 4 -47.76 5.11 19.27
N VAL A 5 -48.01 4.10 18.47
CA VAL A 5 -47.09 2.99 18.27
C VAL A 5 -46.20 3.40 17.10
N PHE A 6 -45.31 4.37 17.34
CA PHE A 6 -44.10 4.54 16.51
C PHE A 6 -43.18 3.38 16.91
N VAL A 7 -43.43 2.20 16.32
CA VAL A 7 -42.43 1.13 16.31
C VAL A 7 -41.18 1.71 15.69
N ALA A 8 -40.07 1.64 16.42
CA ALA A 8 -38.75 1.88 15.91
C ALA A 8 -38.47 0.86 14.78
N LEU A 9 -38.87 1.20 13.56
CA LEU A 9 -38.36 0.58 12.36
C LEU A 9 -36.90 1.00 12.25
N ALA A 10 -35.99 0.14 12.70
CA ALA A 10 -34.60 0.20 12.25
C ALA A 10 -34.63 0.13 10.72
N ALA A 11 -34.46 1.30 10.08
CA ALA A 11 -34.68 1.49 8.66
C ALA A 11 -33.57 0.81 7.86
N CYS A 12 -33.73 -0.47 7.51
CA CYS A 12 -32.83 -1.12 6.56
C CYS A 12 -33.19 -0.63 5.15
N ALA A 13 -32.35 0.22 4.57
CA ALA A 13 -32.38 0.48 3.15
C ALA A 13 -31.78 -0.73 2.42
N THR A 14 -32.40 -1.15 1.32
CA THR A 14 -31.80 -2.16 0.42
C THR A 14 -31.29 -1.45 -0.83
N TYR A 15 -30.20 -1.97 -1.38
CA TYR A 15 -29.49 -1.40 -2.50
C TYR A 15 -29.40 -2.43 -3.61
N ARG A 16 -29.76 -2.02 -4.82
CA ARG A 16 -29.62 -2.85 -6.01
C ARG A 16 -28.80 -2.08 -7.04
N ALA A 17 -27.65 -2.60 -7.39
CA ALA A 17 -26.86 -2.06 -8.51
C ALA A 17 -27.70 -2.13 -9.80
N LEU A 18 -27.60 -1.07 -10.61
CA LEU A 18 -28.22 -1.01 -11.91
C LEU A 18 -27.16 -1.26 -12.99
N PRO A 19 -27.54 -1.86 -14.13
CA PRO A 19 -26.64 -2.00 -15.26
C PRO A 19 -26.05 -0.66 -15.70
N LEU A 20 -24.83 -0.69 -16.23
CA LEU A 20 -24.25 0.45 -16.91
C LEU A 20 -24.50 0.33 -18.40
N ASP A 21 -24.68 1.46 -19.06
CA ASP A 21 -24.66 1.46 -20.52
C ASP A 21 -23.29 0.94 -21.00
N PRO A 22 -23.24 0.20 -22.13
CA PRO A 22 -21.99 -0.19 -22.74
C PRO A 22 -21.07 1.03 -22.92
N PRO A 23 -19.78 0.93 -22.58
CA PRO A 23 -18.87 2.06 -22.76
C PRO A 23 -18.80 2.47 -24.23
N PRO A 24 -18.79 3.78 -24.54
CA PRO A 24 -18.33 4.22 -25.84
C PRO A 24 -16.81 3.92 -25.97
N PRO A 25 -16.29 3.78 -27.20
CA PRO A 25 -14.85 3.67 -27.43
C PRO A 25 -14.11 4.88 -26.84
N GLY A 26 -12.98 4.63 -26.18
CA GLY A 26 -12.17 5.65 -25.51
C GLY A 26 -12.56 5.90 -24.03
N PRO A 27 -12.16 7.07 -23.48
CA PRO A 27 -12.37 7.39 -22.08
C PRO A 27 -13.83 7.73 -21.80
N SER A 28 -14.42 7.10 -20.79
CA SER A 28 -15.75 7.45 -20.26
C SER A 28 -15.78 7.39 -18.74
N ALA A 29 -16.58 8.26 -18.12
CA ALA A 29 -16.81 8.23 -16.68
C ALA A 29 -17.49 6.91 -16.27
N MET A 30 -17.04 6.32 -15.17
CA MET A 30 -17.63 5.11 -14.58
C MET A 30 -18.62 5.50 -13.48
N THR A 31 -19.80 5.93 -13.89
CA THR A 31 -20.86 6.37 -12.97
C THR A 31 -21.71 5.18 -12.52
N LEU A 32 -21.31 4.54 -11.42
CA LEU A 32 -22.09 3.44 -10.83
C LEU A 32 -23.46 3.93 -10.34
N ARG A 33 -24.51 3.23 -10.76
CA ARG A 33 -25.90 3.55 -10.42
C ARG A 33 -26.49 2.48 -9.52
N TYR A 34 -27.34 2.90 -8.60
CA TYR A 34 -28.05 1.98 -7.73
C TYR A 34 -29.45 2.47 -7.38
N GLU A 35 -30.35 1.52 -7.24
CA GLU A 35 -31.68 1.71 -6.68
C GLU A 35 -31.60 1.59 -5.16
N ARG A 36 -32.07 2.61 -4.45
CA ARG A 36 -32.22 2.61 -2.99
C ARG A 36 -33.69 2.45 -2.63
N LYS A 37 -34.03 1.36 -1.94
CA LYS A 37 -35.37 1.10 -1.43
C LYS A 37 -35.42 1.31 0.08
N ARG A 38 -36.23 2.29 0.54
CA ARG A 38 -36.44 2.61 1.96
C ARG A 38 -37.82 2.14 2.42
N PHE A 39 -37.87 1.51 3.60
CA PHE A 39 -39.10 1.00 4.22
C PHE A 39 -39.93 0.09 3.31
N HIS A 40 -39.29 -0.55 2.32
CA HIS A 40 -39.94 -1.31 1.24
C HIS A 40 -41.00 -0.56 0.40
N LEU A 41 -41.14 0.76 0.58
CA LEU A 41 -42.21 1.57 -0.02
C LEU A 41 -41.70 2.65 -0.98
N PHE A 42 -40.49 3.17 -0.75
CA PHE A 42 -39.94 4.27 -1.53
C PHE A 42 -38.68 3.82 -2.25
N THR A 43 -38.73 3.92 -3.58
CA THR A 43 -37.62 3.59 -4.47
C THR A 43 -37.07 4.86 -5.08
N SER A 44 -35.75 5.07 -4.99
CA SER A 44 -35.05 6.18 -5.65
C SER A 44 -33.79 5.68 -6.34
N THR A 45 -33.61 6.05 -7.60
CA THR A 45 -32.35 5.83 -8.32
C THR A 45 -31.31 6.87 -7.91
N ARG A 46 -30.06 6.42 -7.77
CA ARG A 46 -28.90 7.22 -7.40
C ARG A 46 -27.74 6.89 -8.32
N ASP A 47 -26.90 7.88 -8.56
CA ASP A 47 -25.66 7.87 -9.34
C ASP A 47 -24.50 8.50 -8.55
N ASP A 48 -24.68 8.65 -7.23
CA ASP A 48 -23.74 9.25 -6.29
C ASP A 48 -22.80 8.20 -5.65
N ALA A 49 -22.58 7.06 -6.29
CA ALA A 49 -21.68 6.04 -5.80
C ALA A 49 -20.23 6.56 -5.82
N ARG A 50 -19.57 6.54 -4.66
CA ARG A 50 -18.21 7.06 -4.50
C ARG A 50 -17.20 5.93 -4.53
N ILE A 51 -16.53 5.77 -5.66
CA ILE A 51 -15.47 4.76 -5.87
C ILE A 51 -14.17 5.21 -5.21
N GLU A 52 -13.62 4.36 -4.36
CA GLU A 52 -12.39 4.59 -3.61
C GLU A 52 -11.19 3.88 -4.23
N ALA A 53 -11.43 2.68 -4.77
CA ALA A 53 -10.44 1.81 -5.42
C ALA A 53 -11.12 0.89 -6.44
N VAL A 54 -10.35 0.43 -7.43
CA VAL A 54 -10.80 -0.51 -8.46
C VAL A 54 -9.79 -1.64 -8.59
N PHE A 55 -10.30 -2.86 -8.72
CA PHE A 55 -9.54 -4.09 -8.88
C PHE A 55 -10.11 -4.86 -10.06
N GLY A 56 -9.25 -5.56 -10.79
CA GLY A 56 -9.64 -6.26 -12.01
C GLY A 56 -8.87 -7.57 -12.20
N SER A 57 -9.53 -8.52 -12.86
CA SER A 57 -8.93 -9.72 -13.46
C SER A 57 -9.41 -9.87 -14.91
N ASP A 58 -9.49 -11.07 -15.47
CA ASP A 58 -9.87 -11.31 -16.87
C ASP A 58 -11.21 -10.68 -17.26
N THR A 59 -12.29 -10.98 -16.52
CA THR A 59 -13.64 -10.45 -16.80
C THR A 59 -14.29 -9.81 -15.58
N THR A 60 -13.67 -9.94 -14.40
CA THR A 60 -14.26 -9.50 -13.15
C THR A 60 -13.68 -8.14 -12.75
N ILE A 61 -14.56 -7.20 -12.43
CA ILE A 61 -14.23 -5.89 -11.87
C ILE A 61 -14.81 -5.84 -10.46
N ALA A 62 -14.01 -5.45 -9.48
CA ALA A 62 -14.49 -5.12 -8.14
C ALA A 62 -14.11 -3.69 -7.80
N THR A 63 -15.10 -2.86 -7.46
CA THR A 63 -14.87 -1.48 -7.04
C THR A 63 -15.26 -1.33 -5.58
N VAL A 64 -14.32 -0.88 -4.76
CA VAL A 64 -14.59 -0.55 -3.35
C VAL A 64 -15.18 0.84 -3.30
N VAL A 65 -16.33 0.98 -2.63
CA VAL A 65 -17.07 2.24 -2.55
C VAL A 65 -17.26 2.69 -1.11
N SER A 66 -17.43 4.00 -0.91
CA SER A 66 -17.79 4.61 0.39
C SER A 66 -19.20 5.18 0.43
N GLN A 67 -19.88 5.23 -0.72
CA GLN A 67 -21.29 5.60 -0.86
C GLN A 67 -21.97 4.59 -1.80
N PRO A 68 -23.20 4.12 -1.49
CA PRO A 68 -24.11 4.56 -0.42
C PRO A 68 -23.70 4.17 1.01
N HIS A 69 -22.90 3.13 1.14
CA HIS A 69 -22.22 2.68 2.36
C HIS A 69 -20.85 2.13 1.97
N ASP A 70 -19.98 1.88 2.94
CA ASP A 70 -18.80 1.07 2.69
C ASP A 70 -19.23 -0.30 2.16
N GLY A 71 -18.71 -0.68 1.01
CA GLY A 71 -19.14 -1.88 0.29
C GLY A 71 -18.36 -2.10 -0.98
N VAL A 72 -18.83 -3.05 -1.77
CA VAL A 72 -18.21 -3.44 -3.04
C VAL A 72 -19.27 -3.57 -4.11
N PHE A 73 -19.02 -2.95 -5.26
CA PHE A 73 -19.71 -3.31 -6.49
C PHE A 73 -18.86 -4.31 -7.27
N VAL A 74 -19.49 -5.35 -7.79
CA VAL A 74 -18.81 -6.38 -8.59
C VAL A 74 -19.53 -6.58 -9.92
N SER A 75 -18.76 -6.58 -11.00
CA SER A 75 -19.18 -7.05 -12.32
C SER A 75 -18.34 -8.27 -12.69
N THR A 76 -18.97 -9.27 -13.31
CA THR A 76 -18.30 -10.50 -13.79
C THR A 76 -18.29 -10.60 -15.32
N ASP A 77 -18.81 -9.58 -15.98
CA ASP A 77 -19.04 -9.48 -17.43
C ASP A 77 -18.43 -8.18 -18.00
N ALA A 78 -17.26 -7.81 -17.49
CA ALA A 78 -16.50 -6.64 -17.95
C ALA A 78 -17.26 -5.31 -17.88
N GLY A 79 -18.14 -5.16 -16.89
CA GLY A 79 -18.79 -3.90 -16.53
C GLY A 79 -20.17 -3.69 -17.14
N ALA A 80 -20.77 -4.71 -17.79
CA ALA A 80 -22.12 -4.64 -18.33
C ALA A 80 -23.17 -4.68 -17.21
N ASP A 81 -23.10 -5.69 -16.34
CA ASP A 81 -23.94 -5.80 -15.15
C ASP A 81 -23.12 -5.73 -13.86
N TRP A 82 -23.77 -5.20 -12.82
CA TRP A 82 -23.15 -5.00 -11.52
C TRP A 82 -24.03 -5.57 -10.41
N THR A 83 -23.37 -6.05 -9.37
CA THR A 83 -23.97 -6.39 -8.08
C THR A 83 -23.39 -5.45 -7.03
N PHE A 84 -24.14 -5.21 -5.95
CA PHE A 84 -23.63 -4.46 -4.80
C PHE A 84 -23.87 -5.26 -3.54
N ALA A 85 -22.82 -5.35 -2.71
CA ALA A 85 -22.91 -5.86 -1.36
C ALA A 85 -22.31 -4.84 -0.40
N GLN A 86 -23.04 -4.57 0.68
CA GLN A 86 -22.49 -3.87 1.82
C GLN A 86 -21.52 -4.80 2.55
N THR A 87 -20.38 -4.27 2.97
CA THR A 87 -19.36 -5.01 3.72
C THR A 87 -19.18 -4.35 5.09
N ASP A 88 -18.67 -5.12 6.05
CA ASP A 88 -18.36 -4.70 7.42
C ASP A 88 -17.01 -3.97 7.54
N GLY A 89 -16.32 -3.74 6.42
CA GLY A 89 -15.11 -2.95 6.34
C GLY A 89 -14.75 -2.59 4.90
N ARG A 90 -13.89 -1.58 4.76
CA ARG A 90 -13.34 -1.20 3.45
C ARG A 90 -12.22 -2.16 3.07
N PHE A 91 -12.34 -2.79 1.91
CA PHE A 91 -11.29 -3.67 1.42
C PHE A 91 -10.07 -2.82 1.01
N ARG A 92 -8.91 -3.20 1.53
CA ARG A 92 -7.61 -2.62 1.16
C ARG A 92 -6.92 -3.38 0.02
N ASP A 93 -7.37 -4.60 -0.24
CA ASP A 93 -6.91 -5.43 -1.34
C ASP A 93 -8.03 -6.37 -1.80
N VAL A 94 -8.05 -6.72 -3.08
CA VAL A 94 -8.97 -7.69 -3.68
C VAL A 94 -8.19 -8.60 -4.63
N MET A 95 -8.35 -9.90 -4.44
CA MET A 95 -7.70 -10.96 -5.23
C MET A 95 -8.77 -11.81 -5.94
N PHE A 96 -8.41 -12.35 -7.09
CA PHE A 96 -9.31 -13.13 -7.95
C PHE A 96 -8.69 -14.48 -8.29
N ASP A 97 -9.52 -15.51 -8.34
CA ASP A 97 -9.17 -16.84 -8.86
C ASP A 97 -10.42 -17.48 -9.47
N GLY A 98 -10.54 -17.39 -10.80
CA GLY A 98 -11.77 -17.72 -11.50
C GLY A 98 -12.96 -16.91 -10.98
N SER A 99 -14.00 -17.58 -10.50
CA SER A 99 -15.18 -16.94 -9.90
C SER A 99 -15.02 -16.55 -8.43
N ILE A 100 -13.90 -16.92 -7.80
CA ILE A 100 -13.64 -16.59 -6.40
C ILE A 100 -13.08 -15.18 -6.32
N ILE A 101 -13.69 -14.37 -5.46
CA ILE A 101 -13.25 -13.02 -5.14
C ILE A 101 -12.93 -12.97 -3.66
N VAL A 102 -11.73 -12.53 -3.31
CA VAL A 102 -11.28 -12.43 -1.92
C VAL A 102 -10.92 -10.99 -1.61
N GLY A 103 -11.66 -10.36 -0.70
CA GLY A 103 -11.40 -9.03 -0.19
C GLY A 103 -10.71 -9.08 1.16
N LEU A 104 -9.67 -8.28 1.36
CA LEU A 104 -9.02 -8.12 2.65
C LEU A 104 -9.47 -6.80 3.29
N GLY A 105 -10.23 -6.85 4.38
CA GLY A 105 -10.79 -5.69 5.06
C GLY A 105 -10.58 -5.75 6.57
N GLY A 106 -9.97 -4.72 7.17
CA GLY A 106 -9.64 -4.73 8.60
C GLY A 106 -8.80 -5.96 8.99
N ALA A 107 -9.28 -6.72 9.97
CA ALA A 107 -8.70 -8.00 10.41
C ALA A 107 -9.43 -9.22 9.81
N HIS A 108 -10.19 -9.06 8.73
CA HIS A 108 -11.02 -10.12 8.16
C HIS A 108 -10.66 -10.38 6.69
N ILE A 109 -10.78 -11.64 6.30
CA ILE A 109 -10.78 -12.09 4.92
C ILE A 109 -12.24 -12.31 4.52
N HIS A 110 -12.69 -11.62 3.49
CA HIS A 110 -14.03 -11.77 2.92
C HIS A 110 -13.91 -12.54 1.62
N CYS A 111 -14.81 -13.48 1.39
CA CYS A 111 -14.79 -14.28 0.18
C CYS A 111 -16.20 -14.39 -0.44
N SER A 112 -16.26 -14.29 -1.76
CA SER A 112 -17.46 -14.49 -2.58
C SER A 112 -17.19 -15.53 -3.67
N ARG A 113 -18.23 -16.33 -3.98
CA ARG A 113 -18.24 -17.31 -5.08
C ARG A 113 -19.38 -17.10 -6.07
N ASP A 114 -20.17 -16.04 -5.89
CA ASP A 114 -21.41 -15.78 -6.62
C ASP A 114 -21.39 -14.43 -7.35
N GLY A 115 -20.19 -13.97 -7.71
CA GLY A 115 -19.98 -12.71 -8.43
C GLY A 115 -20.22 -11.49 -7.55
N GLY A 116 -19.88 -11.57 -6.25
CA GLY A 116 -19.98 -10.45 -5.31
C GLY A 116 -21.37 -10.21 -4.73
N LYS A 117 -22.34 -11.07 -4.99
CA LYS A 117 -23.72 -10.96 -4.46
C LYS A 117 -23.76 -11.22 -2.97
N THR A 118 -23.02 -12.22 -2.50
CA THR A 118 -22.86 -12.53 -1.09
C THR A 118 -21.40 -12.69 -0.72
N TRP A 119 -21.07 -12.29 0.51
CA TRP A 119 -19.72 -12.33 1.07
C TRP A 119 -19.74 -13.07 2.40
N ARG A 120 -18.75 -13.94 2.60
CA ARG A 120 -18.51 -14.63 3.86
C ARG A 120 -17.24 -14.08 4.47
N SER A 121 -17.32 -13.59 5.71
CA SER A 121 -16.18 -13.10 6.47
C SER A 121 -15.54 -14.23 7.27
N SER A 122 -14.21 -14.25 7.34
CA SER A 122 -13.47 -15.09 8.27
C SER A 122 -13.60 -14.59 9.71
N ASN A 123 -13.21 -15.43 10.66
CA ASN A 123 -12.82 -14.94 11.99
C ASN A 123 -11.68 -13.92 11.89
N GLU A 124 -11.53 -13.10 12.93
CA GLU A 124 -10.42 -12.14 13.01
C GLU A 124 -9.06 -12.85 12.84
N MET A 125 -8.27 -12.35 11.90
CA MET A 125 -6.95 -12.84 11.55
C MET A 125 -6.07 -11.66 11.18
N ALA A 126 -4.94 -11.51 11.87
CA ALA A 126 -3.94 -10.49 11.56
C ALA A 126 -3.11 -10.93 10.34
N VAL A 127 -3.70 -10.82 9.15
CA VAL A 127 -3.09 -11.29 7.91
C VAL A 127 -1.84 -10.48 7.56
N GLU A 128 -0.72 -11.18 7.45
CA GLU A 128 0.59 -10.64 7.07
C GLU A 128 0.86 -10.77 5.58
N ALA A 129 0.46 -11.91 5.02
CA ALA A 129 0.56 -12.23 3.60
C ALA A 129 -0.63 -13.12 3.19
N LEU A 130 -1.12 -12.91 1.97
CA LEU A 130 -2.29 -13.59 1.42
C LEU A 130 -2.04 -13.95 -0.04
N ALA A 131 -2.48 -15.13 -0.45
CA ALA A 131 -2.54 -15.55 -1.85
C ALA A 131 -3.82 -16.35 -2.11
N VAL A 132 -4.33 -16.28 -3.35
CA VAL A 132 -5.48 -17.06 -3.80
C VAL A 132 -5.08 -17.77 -5.09
N ALA A 133 -5.26 -19.09 -5.13
CA ALA A 133 -4.95 -19.90 -6.31
C ALA A 133 -5.62 -21.29 -6.20
N GLY A 134 -6.08 -21.83 -7.33
CA GLY A 134 -6.62 -23.18 -7.41
C GLY A 134 -7.85 -23.43 -6.52
N GLY A 135 -8.65 -22.40 -6.28
CA GLY A 135 -9.80 -22.41 -5.39
C GLY A 135 -9.49 -22.24 -3.90
N ALA A 136 -8.21 -22.14 -3.55
CA ALA A 136 -7.72 -22.08 -2.17
C ALA A 136 -7.24 -20.67 -1.79
N ILE A 137 -7.42 -20.34 -0.51
CA ILE A 137 -6.92 -19.10 0.10
C ILE A 137 -5.81 -19.48 1.06
N TYR A 138 -4.60 -18.97 0.83
CA TYR A 138 -3.43 -19.15 1.69
C TYR A 138 -3.20 -17.87 2.48
N ALA A 139 -3.27 -17.94 3.80
CA ALA A 139 -3.10 -16.80 4.68
C ALA A 139 -2.02 -17.08 5.72
N ALA A 140 -1.03 -16.19 5.80
CA ALA A 140 -0.07 -16.20 6.89
C ALA A 140 -0.44 -15.17 7.96
N SER A 141 -0.37 -15.58 9.22
CA SER A 141 -0.69 -14.75 10.38
C SER A 141 0.10 -15.23 11.58
N ALA A 142 0.82 -14.33 12.24
CA ALA A 142 1.53 -14.57 13.50
C ALA A 142 2.49 -15.79 13.48
N GLY A 143 3.21 -16.00 12.37
CA GLY A 143 4.14 -17.13 12.24
C GLY A 143 3.48 -18.48 11.99
N HIS A 144 2.23 -18.47 11.52
CA HIS A 144 1.50 -19.64 11.05
C HIS A 144 1.04 -19.45 9.62
N LEU A 145 0.92 -20.55 8.87
CA LEU A 145 0.35 -20.59 7.54
C LEU A 145 -0.95 -21.39 7.59
N TYR A 146 -2.02 -20.82 7.04
CA TYR A 146 -3.34 -21.43 6.97
C TYR A 146 -3.77 -21.56 5.52
N VAL A 147 -4.54 -22.60 5.23
CA VAL A 147 -5.23 -22.77 3.95
C VAL A 147 -6.73 -22.97 4.18
N SER A 148 -7.55 -22.30 3.38
CA SER A 148 -8.99 -22.50 3.31
C SER A 148 -9.39 -22.91 1.90
N GLN A 149 -10.23 -23.95 1.80
CA GLN A 149 -10.81 -24.45 0.54
C GLN A 149 -12.31 -24.16 0.43
N ASP A 150 -12.88 -23.52 1.45
CA ASP A 150 -14.31 -23.30 1.62
C ASP A 150 -14.65 -21.81 1.77
N CYS A 151 -13.88 -20.95 1.09
CA CYS A 151 -14.14 -19.50 1.03
C CYS A 151 -14.02 -18.83 2.41
N ALA A 152 -12.88 -19.09 3.08
CA ALA A 152 -12.48 -18.52 4.37
C ALA A 152 -13.37 -18.91 5.57
N GLN A 153 -14.20 -19.95 5.43
CA GLN A 153 -15.09 -20.41 6.51
C GLN A 153 -14.38 -21.30 7.52
N SER A 154 -13.51 -22.19 7.05
CA SER A 154 -12.65 -23.00 7.89
C SER A 154 -11.21 -22.97 7.38
N TRP A 155 -10.28 -23.20 8.31
CA TRP A 155 -8.85 -23.08 8.06
C TRP A 155 -8.13 -24.34 8.53
N LYS A 156 -7.33 -24.92 7.64
CA LYS A 156 -6.36 -25.95 7.98
C LYS A 156 -4.99 -25.30 8.15
N THR A 157 -4.33 -25.57 9.26
CA THR A 157 -2.94 -25.15 9.46
C THR A 157 -2.02 -25.98 8.58
N LEU A 158 -1.16 -25.30 7.81
CA LEU A 158 0.02 -25.89 7.18
C LEU A 158 1.20 -25.72 8.15
N THR A 159 2.01 -26.77 8.31
CA THR A 159 3.13 -26.78 9.25
C THR A 159 4.44 -26.79 8.46
N PRO A 160 4.87 -25.62 7.94
CA PRO A 160 6.14 -25.54 7.24
C PRO A 160 7.27 -25.85 8.22
N GLN A 161 8.28 -26.60 7.78
CA GLN A 161 9.40 -27.04 8.61
C GLN A 161 10.43 -25.92 8.87
N ILE A 162 9.92 -24.75 9.27
CA ILE A 162 10.66 -23.51 9.51
C ILE A 162 10.82 -23.35 11.02
N PRO A 163 12.05 -23.08 11.53
CA PRO A 163 12.26 -22.80 12.95
C PRO A 163 11.36 -21.67 13.46
N ALA A 164 10.80 -21.81 14.67
CA ALA A 164 9.87 -20.84 15.25
C ALA A 164 10.43 -19.41 15.29
N GLY A 165 9.52 -18.41 15.30
CA GLY A 165 9.87 -16.98 15.36
C GLY A 165 9.95 -16.28 14.00
N TRP A 166 9.32 -16.85 12.97
CA TRP A 166 9.22 -16.24 11.64
C TRP A 166 7.92 -15.46 11.45
N ARG A 167 7.94 -14.51 10.52
CA ARG A 167 6.78 -13.76 10.00
C ARG A 167 6.78 -13.89 8.49
N ALA A 168 5.61 -13.94 7.85
CA ALA A 168 5.56 -13.99 6.39
C ALA A 168 5.66 -12.57 5.82
N ARG A 169 6.42 -12.41 4.74
CA ARG A 169 6.47 -11.18 3.93
C ARG A 169 5.51 -11.27 2.75
N SER A 170 5.57 -12.38 2.02
CA SER A 170 4.88 -12.57 0.76
C SER A 170 4.63 -14.06 0.54
N ILE A 171 3.49 -14.36 -0.09
CA ILE A 171 3.13 -15.69 -0.56
C ILE A 171 2.86 -15.59 -2.05
N ALA A 172 3.44 -16.48 -2.83
CA ALA A 172 3.12 -16.66 -4.24
C ALA A 172 2.83 -18.13 -4.51
N VAL A 173 1.94 -18.41 -5.46
CA VAL A 173 1.54 -19.78 -5.80
C VAL A 173 1.67 -19.95 -7.31
N ASP A 174 2.32 -21.03 -7.73
CA ASP A 174 2.36 -21.49 -9.13
C ASP A 174 1.92 -22.95 -9.18
N ARG A 175 0.76 -23.23 -9.80
CA ARG A 175 0.18 -24.58 -9.87
C ARG A 175 0.01 -25.22 -8.48
N GLN A 176 0.83 -26.21 -8.12
CA GLN A 176 0.84 -26.88 -6.81
C GLN A 176 1.95 -26.35 -5.89
N SER A 177 2.84 -25.52 -6.42
CA SER A 177 4.00 -25.00 -5.71
C SER A 177 3.62 -23.74 -4.95
N ILE A 178 3.95 -23.69 -3.67
CA ILE A 178 3.73 -22.52 -2.80
C ILE A 178 5.08 -21.97 -2.39
N TYR A 179 5.29 -20.70 -2.64
CA TYR A 179 6.48 -19.95 -2.26
C TYR A 179 6.12 -18.99 -1.14
N MET A 180 6.88 -19.03 -0.06
CA MET A 180 6.69 -18.15 1.08
C MET A 180 8.02 -17.48 1.42
N SER A 181 8.05 -16.15 1.35
CA SER A 181 9.16 -15.38 1.91
C SER A 181 8.92 -15.20 3.40
N VAL A 182 9.88 -15.62 4.20
CA VAL A 182 9.85 -15.45 5.65
C VAL A 182 10.95 -14.50 6.09
N ARG A 183 10.63 -13.73 7.13
CA ARG A 183 11.58 -12.87 7.85
C ARG A 183 11.66 -13.27 9.31
N ALA A 184 12.86 -13.23 9.86
CA ALA A 184 13.08 -13.40 11.29
C ALA A 184 12.73 -12.10 12.04
N ALA A 185 12.17 -12.23 13.25
CA ALA A 185 12.06 -11.09 14.16
C ALA A 185 13.46 -10.68 14.62
N ARG A 186 14.01 -9.61 14.04
CA ARG A 186 15.32 -9.05 14.40
C ARG A 186 15.22 -7.54 14.55
N GLU A 187 15.93 -7.00 15.53
CA GLU A 187 16.16 -5.56 15.57
C GLU A 187 17.05 -5.19 14.39
N THR A 188 16.58 -4.23 13.59
CA THR A 188 17.36 -3.66 12.49
C THR A 188 18.06 -2.42 13.04
N PRO A 189 19.38 -2.24 12.84
CA PRO A 189 20.02 -0.99 13.24
C PRO A 189 19.38 0.19 12.50
N PRO A 190 19.51 1.43 13.01
CA PRO A 190 19.01 2.60 12.31
C PRO A 190 19.52 2.64 10.87
N LEU A 191 18.61 2.86 9.91
CA LEU A 191 18.97 2.91 8.49
C LEU A 191 19.98 4.03 8.19
N THR A 192 20.06 5.06 9.03
CA THR A 192 21.07 6.12 8.94
C THR A 192 22.51 5.61 8.97
N THR A 193 22.75 4.43 9.56
CA THR A 193 24.09 3.78 9.53
C THR A 193 24.53 3.37 8.13
N LEU A 194 23.64 3.37 7.13
CA LEU A 194 23.98 3.17 5.72
C LEU A 194 24.70 4.36 5.10
N LEU A 195 24.54 5.57 5.66
CA LEU A 195 25.14 6.79 5.13
C LEU A 195 26.65 6.84 5.39
N ASP A 196 27.09 6.28 6.52
CA ASP A 196 28.48 6.30 6.99
C ASP A 196 29.07 4.89 7.21
N ALA A 197 28.29 3.84 6.91
CA ALA A 197 28.66 2.44 7.07
C ALA A 197 29.14 2.07 8.49
N THR A 198 28.54 2.68 9.51
CA THR A 198 28.93 2.51 10.93
C THR A 198 28.45 1.22 11.60
N SER A 199 27.64 0.41 10.93
CA SER A 199 27.18 -0.89 11.44
C SER A 199 27.57 -2.04 10.51
N ASP A 200 27.87 -3.20 11.09
CA ASP A 200 28.16 -4.42 10.31
C ASP A 200 27.02 -4.78 9.36
N ALA A 201 25.77 -4.54 9.78
CA ALA A 201 24.59 -4.76 8.93
C ALA A 201 24.56 -3.80 7.74
N ALA A 202 24.96 -2.54 7.93
CA ALA A 202 25.07 -1.55 6.86
C ALA A 202 26.16 -1.94 5.87
N VAL A 203 27.35 -2.29 6.36
CA VAL A 203 28.46 -2.77 5.52
C VAL A 203 28.04 -4.00 4.72
N ALA A 204 27.38 -4.96 5.36
CA ALA A 204 26.88 -6.17 4.70
C ALA A 204 25.82 -5.87 3.63
N ALA A 205 24.88 -4.96 3.90
CA ALA A 205 23.83 -4.58 2.96
C ALA A 205 24.40 -3.82 1.76
N LEU A 206 25.30 -2.86 1.99
CA LEU A 206 26.01 -2.14 0.93
C LEU A 206 26.84 -3.10 0.06
N THR A 207 27.61 -4.00 0.68
CA THR A 207 28.41 -5.00 -0.03
C THR A 207 27.53 -5.95 -0.84
N PHE A 208 26.36 -6.35 -0.30
CA PHE A 208 25.40 -7.17 -1.03
C PHE A 208 24.84 -6.46 -2.26
N VAL A 209 24.50 -5.17 -2.13
CA VAL A 209 24.03 -4.35 -3.25
C VAL A 209 25.13 -4.18 -4.30
N ASP A 210 26.38 -3.97 -3.88
CA ASP A 210 27.53 -3.79 -4.78
C ASP A 210 27.97 -5.11 -5.45
N GLY A 211 27.79 -6.24 -4.77
CA GLY A 211 28.15 -7.57 -5.25
C GLY A 211 27.14 -8.19 -6.22
N ARG A 212 27.45 -9.36 -6.77
CA ARG A 212 26.51 -10.20 -7.56
C ARG A 212 26.05 -11.47 -6.82
N ASP A 213 26.63 -11.76 -5.65
CA ASP A 213 26.31 -12.97 -4.88
C ASP A 213 24.95 -12.83 -4.19
N SER A 214 24.13 -13.89 -4.27
CA SER A 214 22.83 -14.00 -3.62
C SER A 214 22.90 -14.71 -2.27
N ARG A 215 24.08 -15.21 -1.87
CA ARG A 215 24.26 -16.00 -0.66
C ARG A 215 24.43 -15.11 0.56
N ARG A 216 23.44 -15.16 1.46
CA ARG A 216 23.53 -14.60 2.82
C ARG A 216 23.24 -15.73 3.80
N ALA A 217 23.96 -15.78 4.91
CA ALA A 217 23.58 -16.66 6.01
C ALA A 217 22.47 -15.97 6.84
N GLY A 218 21.36 -16.65 7.10
CA GLY A 218 20.25 -16.03 7.82
C GLY A 218 19.08 -16.98 8.03
N LEU A 219 18.06 -16.52 8.75
CA LEU A 219 16.75 -17.18 8.82
C LEU A 219 15.77 -16.62 7.77
N ASP A 220 16.07 -15.42 7.25
CA ASP A 220 15.34 -14.84 6.12
C ASP A 220 15.60 -15.70 4.88
N ALA A 221 14.53 -16.16 4.27
CA ALA A 221 14.61 -17.06 3.12
C ALA A 221 13.27 -17.17 2.41
N VAL A 222 13.36 -17.53 1.14
CA VAL A 222 12.23 -18.13 0.45
C VAL A 222 12.16 -19.61 0.83
N TRP A 223 10.97 -20.07 1.19
CA TRP A 223 10.65 -21.47 1.40
C TRP A 223 9.65 -21.91 0.34
N VAL A 224 9.82 -23.13 -0.15
CA VAL A 224 9.02 -23.70 -1.22
C VAL A 224 8.51 -25.07 -0.84
N THR A 225 7.29 -25.37 -1.23
CA THR A 225 6.69 -26.71 -1.24
C THR A 225 6.17 -26.95 -2.64
N HIS A 226 6.31 -28.18 -3.15
CA HIS A 226 5.79 -28.60 -4.47
C HIS A 226 4.62 -29.59 -4.33
N ASP A 227 4.23 -29.92 -3.10
CA ASP A 227 3.26 -30.97 -2.77
C ASP A 227 2.04 -30.42 -2.02
N GLY A 228 1.73 -29.13 -2.24
CA GLY A 228 0.58 -28.47 -1.63
C GLY A 228 0.70 -28.22 -0.13
N GLY A 229 1.94 -28.17 0.40
CA GLY A 229 2.21 -27.77 1.78
C GLY A 229 2.64 -28.88 2.73
N THR A 230 2.96 -30.09 2.25
CA THR A 230 3.40 -31.19 3.14
C THR A 230 4.91 -31.17 3.40
N LEU A 231 5.74 -31.00 2.37
CA LEU A 231 7.18 -30.90 2.49
C LEU A 231 7.66 -29.51 2.05
N TRP A 232 8.23 -28.77 3.00
CA TRP A 232 8.83 -27.47 2.76
C TRP A 232 10.33 -27.56 2.73
N GLN A 233 10.91 -26.92 1.73
CA GLN A 233 12.33 -26.82 1.51
C GLN A 233 12.74 -25.36 1.52
N ARG A 234 13.89 -25.10 2.12
CA ARG A 234 14.50 -23.79 2.06
C ARG A 234 15.14 -23.61 0.68
N SER A 235 14.77 -22.56 -0.03
CA SER A 235 15.39 -22.20 -1.31
C SER A 235 16.82 -21.66 -1.12
N SER A 236 17.61 -21.65 -2.20
CA SER A 236 18.95 -21.06 -2.19
C SER A 236 18.96 -19.53 -1.98
N LEU A 237 17.81 -18.86 -2.06
CA LEU A 237 17.66 -17.42 -1.83
C LEU A 237 17.38 -17.14 -0.35
N ALA A 238 18.43 -16.76 0.38
CA ALA A 238 18.38 -16.41 1.79
C ALA A 238 18.13 -14.90 1.99
N LEU A 239 16.92 -14.46 1.62
CA LEU A 239 16.53 -13.05 1.58
C LEU A 239 15.05 -12.91 1.95
N ASP A 240 14.72 -11.89 2.73
CA ASP A 240 13.34 -11.40 2.86
C ASP A 240 12.96 -10.69 1.55
N ALA A 241 11.96 -11.20 0.84
CA ALA A 241 11.57 -10.73 -0.48
C ALA A 241 10.05 -10.64 -0.70
N TRP A 242 9.67 -9.71 -1.56
CA TRP A 242 8.39 -9.70 -2.24
C TRP A 242 8.41 -10.72 -3.38
N LEU A 243 7.43 -11.62 -3.42
CA LEU A 243 7.37 -12.70 -4.40
C LEU A 243 6.32 -12.43 -5.48
N ALA A 244 6.62 -12.83 -6.70
CA ALA A 244 5.67 -12.82 -7.82
C ALA A 244 5.89 -14.03 -8.72
N VAL A 245 4.83 -14.53 -9.33
CA VAL A 245 4.90 -15.53 -10.42
C VAL A 245 4.45 -14.82 -11.69
N VAL A 246 5.33 -14.79 -12.69
CA VAL A 246 5.08 -14.17 -13.99
C VAL A 246 5.63 -15.09 -15.07
N ASP A 247 4.80 -15.47 -16.03
CA ASP A 247 5.14 -16.38 -17.13
C ASP A 247 5.80 -17.70 -16.67
N GLY A 248 5.27 -18.30 -15.60
CA GLY A 248 5.79 -19.54 -15.02
C GLY A 248 7.17 -19.40 -14.35
N LYS A 249 7.68 -18.18 -14.20
CA LYS A 249 8.94 -17.89 -13.49
C LYS A 249 8.64 -17.25 -12.15
N VAL A 250 9.42 -17.60 -11.15
CA VAL A 250 9.30 -17.01 -9.82
C VAL A 250 10.27 -15.84 -9.72
N TRP A 251 9.76 -14.70 -9.29
CA TRP A 251 10.51 -13.48 -9.07
C TRP A 251 10.51 -13.15 -7.58
N ALA A 252 11.64 -12.65 -7.11
CA ALA A 252 11.84 -12.19 -5.75
C ALA A 252 12.52 -10.81 -5.79
N VAL A 253 11.92 -9.83 -5.14
CA VAL A 253 12.49 -8.48 -4.99
C VAL A 253 12.78 -8.25 -3.52
N ALA A 254 14.01 -7.86 -3.20
CA ALA A 254 14.43 -7.69 -1.81
C ALA A 254 13.47 -6.74 -1.05
N ALA A 255 13.11 -7.15 0.16
CA ALA A 255 12.20 -6.43 1.05
C ALA A 255 12.83 -6.08 2.41
N ASP A 256 14.07 -6.53 2.66
CA ASP A 256 14.88 -6.13 3.81
C ASP A 256 15.14 -4.61 3.72
N PRO A 257 14.69 -3.80 4.71
CA PRO A 257 14.87 -2.35 4.70
C PRO A 257 16.34 -1.90 4.61
N MET A 258 17.30 -2.69 5.13
CA MET A 258 18.72 -2.38 5.00
C MET A 258 19.20 -2.56 3.56
N ILE A 259 18.71 -3.58 2.86
CA ILE A 259 19.07 -3.83 1.45
C ILE A 259 18.39 -2.81 0.54
N GLU A 260 17.12 -2.48 0.80
CA GLU A 260 16.41 -1.42 0.08
C GLU A 260 17.08 -0.06 0.29
N GLY A 261 17.38 0.29 1.55
CA GLY A 261 18.10 1.52 1.89
C GLY A 261 19.49 1.58 1.26
N ALA A 262 20.26 0.49 1.31
CA ALA A 262 21.56 0.39 0.65
C ALA A 262 21.45 0.63 -0.87
N ALA A 263 20.44 0.05 -1.51
CA ALA A 263 20.20 0.26 -2.94
C ALA A 263 19.85 1.72 -3.26
N LEU A 264 19.07 2.38 -2.40
CA LEU A 264 18.77 3.80 -2.55
C LEU A 264 19.99 4.69 -2.34
N VAL A 265 20.82 4.42 -1.32
CA VAL A 265 22.10 5.14 -1.09
C VAL A 265 23.00 5.05 -2.32
N ARG A 266 23.08 3.87 -2.96
CA ARG A 266 23.90 3.66 -4.16
C ARG A 266 23.31 4.31 -5.42
N ARG A 267 21.98 4.33 -5.56
CA ARG A 267 21.30 4.96 -6.70
C ARG A 267 21.28 6.48 -6.61
N SER A 268 21.27 7.02 -5.39
CA SER A 268 21.08 8.45 -5.12
C SER A 268 22.21 9.01 -4.24
N PRO A 269 23.49 8.94 -4.66
CA PRO A 269 24.62 9.32 -3.81
C PRO A 269 24.61 10.80 -3.39
N GLN A 270 24.08 11.68 -4.25
CA GLN A 270 23.94 13.10 -3.94
C GLN A 270 22.87 13.35 -2.85
N LEU A 271 21.75 12.62 -2.88
CA LEU A 271 20.73 12.68 -1.81
C LEU A 271 21.24 12.07 -0.52
N ALA A 272 21.99 10.96 -0.60
CA ALA A 272 22.62 10.37 0.57
C ALA A 272 23.60 11.34 1.25
N ALA A 273 24.44 12.02 0.46
CA ALA A 273 25.36 13.03 0.98
C ALA A 273 24.61 14.25 1.57
N ALA A 274 23.55 14.70 0.91
CA ALA A 274 22.71 15.79 1.40
C ALA A 274 22.04 15.44 2.75
N LEU A 275 21.51 14.22 2.86
CA LEU A 275 20.90 13.71 4.09
C LEU A 275 21.92 13.54 5.22
N ASP A 276 23.10 12.98 4.94
CA ASP A 276 24.18 12.87 5.93
C ASP A 276 24.61 14.26 6.43
N GLY A 277 24.77 15.22 5.52
CA GLY A 277 25.04 16.61 5.85
C GLY A 277 23.97 17.22 6.76
N GLN A 278 22.69 17.07 6.41
CA GLN A 278 21.56 17.54 7.22
C GLN A 278 21.59 16.94 8.63
N LEU A 279 21.82 15.64 8.76
CA LEU A 279 21.90 14.98 10.07
C LEU A 279 23.07 15.48 10.93
N ARG A 280 24.12 16.02 10.30
CA ARG A 280 25.26 16.70 10.96
C ARG A 280 25.05 18.21 11.15
N GLY A 281 23.85 18.73 10.84
CA GLY A 281 23.49 20.13 10.99
C GLY A 281 23.92 21.04 9.83
N ALA A 282 24.37 20.48 8.71
CA ALA A 282 24.61 21.25 7.49
C ALA A 282 23.27 21.66 6.86
N ARG A 283 23.22 22.89 6.34
CA ARG A 283 22.07 23.37 5.58
C ARG A 283 22.09 22.75 4.18
N ILE A 284 20.92 22.42 3.65
CA ILE A 284 20.79 21.89 2.29
C ILE A 284 21.05 22.97 1.22
N ASP A 285 21.80 22.60 0.19
CA ASP A 285 21.95 23.37 -1.04
C ASP A 285 20.82 23.03 -2.01
N ALA A 286 19.90 23.97 -2.21
CA ALA A 286 18.75 23.79 -3.07
C ALA A 286 19.10 23.57 -4.55
N SER A 287 20.26 24.05 -5.01
CA SER A 287 20.71 23.85 -6.40
C SER A 287 21.21 22.42 -6.61
N ALA A 288 22.04 21.92 -5.69
CA ALA A 288 22.50 20.54 -5.68
C ALA A 288 21.33 19.56 -5.46
N LEU A 289 20.37 19.93 -4.61
CA LEU A 289 19.17 19.13 -4.40
C LEU A 289 18.39 18.97 -5.70
N ARG A 290 18.09 20.07 -6.42
CA ARG A 290 17.39 20.00 -7.73
C ARG A 290 18.07 19.07 -8.73
N ALA A 291 19.40 19.12 -8.81
CA ALA A 291 20.17 18.27 -9.72
C ALA A 291 19.98 16.77 -9.45
N SER A 292 19.64 16.38 -8.22
CA SER A 292 19.37 14.99 -7.85
C SER A 292 18.01 14.46 -8.34
N PHE A 293 17.13 15.33 -8.83
CA PHE A 293 15.79 14.97 -9.30
C PHE A 293 15.59 15.28 -10.79
N GLY A 294 16.61 15.11 -11.63
CA GLY A 294 16.41 15.18 -13.08
C GLY A 294 15.34 14.17 -13.52
N PHE A 295 14.44 14.56 -14.44
CA PHE A 295 13.38 13.68 -14.92
C PHE A 295 13.97 12.40 -15.53
N PRO A 296 13.69 11.21 -14.97
CA PRO A 296 14.37 9.98 -15.37
C PRO A 296 13.87 9.42 -16.72
N GLY A 297 12.75 9.92 -17.24
CA GLY A 297 12.09 9.41 -18.43
C GLY A 297 11.11 8.28 -18.13
N ARG A 298 10.09 8.16 -18.99
CA ARG A 298 8.98 7.19 -18.87
C ARG A 298 9.45 5.76 -18.62
N ASP A 299 10.37 5.26 -19.44
CA ASP A 299 10.74 3.84 -19.41
C ASP A 299 11.41 3.48 -18.08
N LYS A 300 12.32 4.33 -17.58
CA LYS A 300 12.92 4.15 -16.25
C LYS A 300 11.89 4.24 -15.13
N LEU A 301 10.92 5.16 -15.24
CA LEU A 301 9.84 5.28 -14.26
C LEU A 301 8.98 4.03 -14.17
N LEU A 302 8.72 3.36 -15.30
CA LEU A 302 7.90 2.14 -15.37
C LEU A 302 8.66 0.90 -14.88
N HIS A 303 9.96 0.80 -15.16
CA HIS A 303 10.81 -0.30 -14.71
C HIS A 303 11.40 -0.10 -13.30
N ALA A 304 11.11 1.04 -12.65
CA ALA A 304 11.69 1.39 -11.37
C ALA A 304 11.31 0.38 -10.26
N ILE A 305 12.28 -0.48 -9.92
CA ILE A 305 12.32 -1.26 -8.68
C ILE A 305 13.62 -0.87 -8.00
N ALA A 306 13.54 -0.22 -6.84
CA ALA A 306 14.71 0.28 -6.12
C ALA A 306 15.60 -0.88 -5.63
N ALA A 307 14.98 -1.94 -5.14
CA ALA A 307 15.67 -3.06 -4.51
C ALA A 307 16.14 -4.12 -5.53
N PRO A 308 17.21 -4.90 -5.22
CA PRO A 308 17.69 -5.98 -6.08
C PRO A 308 16.61 -7.03 -6.38
N ALA A 309 16.53 -7.45 -7.64
CA ALA A 309 15.60 -8.47 -8.12
C ALA A 309 16.32 -9.79 -8.43
N PHE A 310 15.62 -10.90 -8.23
CA PHE A 310 16.08 -12.26 -8.47
C PHE A 310 15.00 -13.04 -9.21
N ARG A 311 15.44 -13.99 -10.04
CA ARG A 311 14.55 -14.84 -10.82
C ARG A 311 14.96 -16.30 -10.68
N SER A 312 13.97 -17.16 -10.46
CA SER A 312 14.10 -18.60 -10.58
C SER A 312 13.34 -19.12 -11.80
N THR A 313 13.93 -20.09 -12.48
CA THR A 313 13.36 -20.82 -13.62
C THR A 313 13.20 -22.31 -13.34
N ASP A 314 13.47 -22.74 -12.11
CA ASP A 314 13.49 -24.12 -11.64
C ASP A 314 12.68 -24.26 -10.33
N GLU A 315 11.54 -23.57 -10.30
CA GLU A 315 10.58 -23.60 -9.19
C GLU A 315 11.21 -23.25 -7.82
N GLY A 316 12.06 -22.22 -7.81
CA GLY A 316 12.67 -21.70 -6.58
C GLY A 316 13.90 -22.46 -6.10
N ALA A 317 14.34 -23.51 -6.78
CA ALA A 317 15.54 -24.26 -6.38
C ALA A 317 16.81 -23.41 -6.50
N THR A 318 16.98 -22.66 -7.60
CA THR A 318 18.08 -21.73 -7.82
C THR A 318 17.59 -20.36 -8.27
N TRP A 319 18.41 -19.33 -8.02
CA TRP A 319 18.06 -17.94 -8.27
C TRP A 319 19.19 -17.21 -8.97
N ALA A 320 18.86 -16.49 -10.03
CA ALA A 320 19.76 -15.58 -10.72
C ALA A 320 19.42 -14.13 -10.33
N ARG A 321 20.43 -13.34 -9.95
CA ARG A 321 20.26 -11.89 -9.76
C ARG A 321 20.04 -11.23 -11.12
N MET A 322 19.05 -10.35 -11.19
CA MET A 322 18.65 -9.65 -12.39
C MET A 322 18.95 -8.16 -12.26
N ASP A 323 19.39 -7.53 -13.35
CA ASP A 323 19.58 -6.08 -13.39
C ASP A 323 18.23 -5.35 -13.45
N GLU A 324 17.26 -5.95 -14.14
CA GLU A 324 15.90 -5.45 -14.27
C GLU A 324 14.91 -6.61 -14.16
N ALA A 325 13.71 -6.32 -13.65
CA ALA A 325 12.59 -7.24 -13.67
C ALA A 325 11.58 -6.81 -14.75
N PRO A 326 10.88 -7.75 -15.40
CA PRO A 326 9.79 -7.45 -16.29
C PRO A 326 8.76 -6.55 -15.61
N VAL A 327 8.19 -5.64 -16.37
CA VAL A 327 7.22 -4.68 -15.87
C VAL A 327 5.99 -5.37 -15.22
N ALA A 328 5.58 -6.53 -15.75
CA ALA A 328 4.51 -7.34 -15.15
C ALA A 328 4.82 -7.80 -13.71
N VAL A 329 6.09 -7.99 -13.35
CA VAL A 329 6.48 -8.30 -11.95
C VAL A 329 6.10 -7.13 -11.06
N ARG A 330 6.41 -5.89 -11.47
CA ARG A 330 6.04 -4.70 -10.72
C ARG A 330 4.52 -4.59 -10.55
N ALA A 331 3.72 -4.90 -11.57
CA ALA A 331 2.25 -4.89 -11.45
C ALA A 331 1.74 -5.82 -10.34
N VAL A 332 2.30 -7.03 -10.24
CA VAL A 332 1.97 -7.97 -9.14
C VAL A 332 2.42 -7.43 -7.78
N LEU A 333 3.59 -6.81 -7.71
CA LEU A 333 4.14 -6.28 -6.46
C LEU A 333 3.44 -5.00 -5.98
N GLU A 334 2.97 -4.13 -6.87
CA GLU A 334 2.28 -2.90 -6.48
C GLU A 334 1.05 -3.18 -5.62
N ARG A 335 0.29 -4.22 -5.96
CA ARG A 335 -0.84 -4.69 -5.15
C ARG A 335 -0.39 -5.05 -3.73
N GLN A 336 0.64 -5.89 -3.61
CA GLN A 336 1.17 -6.33 -2.32
C GLN A 336 1.69 -5.16 -1.49
N TRP A 337 2.41 -4.21 -2.09
CA TRP A 337 2.91 -3.01 -1.39
C TRP A 337 1.77 -2.14 -0.85
N ARG A 338 0.69 -1.95 -1.62
CA ARG A 338 -0.47 -1.16 -1.18
C ARG A 338 -1.19 -1.82 0.00
N ALA A 339 -1.39 -3.13 -0.06
CA ALA A 339 -1.98 -3.90 1.04
C ALA A 339 -1.09 -3.82 2.30
N HIS A 340 0.24 -3.91 2.12
CA HIS A 340 1.19 -3.96 3.22
C HIS A 340 1.35 -2.63 3.96
N LEU A 341 1.52 -1.52 3.25
CA LEU A 341 1.63 -0.18 3.85
C LEU A 341 0.40 0.17 4.72
N THR A 342 -0.75 -0.41 4.41
CA THR A 342 -1.97 -0.27 5.21
C THR A 342 -1.88 -1.05 6.53
N VAL A 343 -1.19 -2.20 6.56
CA VAL A 343 -0.93 -2.96 7.80
C VAL A 343 -0.04 -2.15 8.75
N GLU A 344 1.07 -1.60 8.25
CA GLU A 344 2.07 -0.89 9.07
C GLU A 344 1.53 0.42 9.68
N ARG A 345 0.51 1.02 9.06
CA ARG A 345 -0.15 2.23 9.58
C ARG A 345 -1.21 1.95 10.65
N ALA A 346 -1.67 0.71 10.82
CA ALA A 346 -2.62 0.38 11.87
C ALA A 346 -1.89 0.39 13.23
N PRO A 347 -2.22 1.28 14.17
CA PRO A 347 -1.58 1.25 15.48
C PRO A 347 -1.94 -0.07 16.18
N ASP A 348 -0.93 -0.76 16.72
CA ASP A 348 -1.13 -1.81 17.70
C ASP A 348 -2.07 -1.26 18.78
N THR A 349 -3.28 -1.81 18.86
CA THR A 349 -4.24 -1.40 19.88
C THR A 349 -3.57 -1.69 21.23
N PRO A 350 -3.45 -0.72 22.15
CA PRO A 350 -2.86 -1.01 23.45
C PRO A 350 -3.71 -2.09 24.11
N ARG A 351 -3.09 -3.22 24.45
CA ARG A 351 -3.70 -4.22 25.32
C ARG A 351 -4.25 -3.48 26.54
N ARG A 352 -5.58 -3.52 26.71
CA ARG A 352 -6.26 -3.00 27.90
C ARG A 352 -5.54 -3.57 29.13
N SER A 353 -4.83 -2.72 29.85
CA SER A 353 -4.41 -3.04 31.21
C SER A 353 -5.66 -3.00 32.08
N ASP A 354 -6.13 -4.17 32.48
CA ASP A 354 -7.05 -4.32 33.60
C ASP A 354 -6.42 -3.67 34.85
N ARG A 355 -6.95 -2.52 35.25
CA ARG A 355 -6.96 -2.08 36.65
C ARG A 355 -8.27 -1.33 36.96
N GLY A 356 -9.20 -2.09 37.54
CA GLY A 356 -9.82 -1.77 38.82
C GLY A 356 -10.73 -0.54 38.89
N GLY A 357 -12.02 -0.79 38.69
CA GLY A 357 -13.17 -0.37 39.50
C GLY A 357 -13.14 0.91 40.36
N GLY A 358 -14.21 1.70 40.24
CA GLY A 358 -14.67 2.58 41.32
C GLY A 358 -15.55 3.74 40.87
N ARG A 359 -16.87 3.63 41.11
CA ARG A 359 -17.90 4.65 40.85
C ARG A 359 -17.75 5.90 41.74
N ALA A 360 -18.37 6.97 41.24
CA ALA A 360 -18.63 8.27 41.86
C ALA A 360 -19.34 8.22 43.23
N GLY A 361 -19.16 9.29 44.03
CA GLY A 361 -20.03 9.65 45.15
C GLY A 361 -19.40 10.68 46.08
N GLY A 362 -19.94 11.89 46.12
CA GLY A 362 -19.55 12.94 47.07
C GLY A 362 -20.14 12.75 48.47
N GLY A 363 -19.54 13.43 49.46
CA GLY A 363 -20.04 13.53 50.84
C GLY A 363 -18.98 14.15 51.76
N GLY A 364 -19.35 15.19 52.50
CA GLY A 364 -18.47 16.04 53.32
C GLY A 364 -18.08 15.48 54.71
N PRO A 365 -17.77 16.34 55.71
CA PRO A 365 -16.49 16.33 56.43
C PRO A 365 -16.55 15.95 57.92
N ALA A 366 -15.40 15.58 58.50
CA ALA A 366 -14.94 15.63 59.91
C ALA A 366 -13.75 14.66 60.02
N GLY A 367 -12.68 14.80 60.79
CA GLY A 367 -12.28 15.66 61.91
C GLY A 367 -11.26 14.85 62.73
N GLY A 368 -10.21 15.49 63.26
CA GLY A 368 -9.53 15.03 64.48
C GLY A 368 -8.22 14.22 64.39
N ASP A 369 -7.11 14.96 64.46
CA ASP A 369 -6.12 14.91 65.56
C ASP A 369 -4.80 14.10 65.46
N ARG A 370 -3.73 14.86 65.80
CA ARG A 370 -2.42 14.53 66.42
C ARG A 370 -1.35 13.67 65.73
N GLY A 371 -0.20 14.33 65.53
CA GLY A 371 1.15 13.72 65.60
C GLY A 371 2.26 14.71 65.21
N ARG A 372 3.03 15.22 66.19
CA ARG A 372 4.05 16.28 66.04
C ARG A 372 5.45 15.72 66.31
N ARG A 373 6.47 16.36 65.69
CA ARG A 373 7.95 16.25 65.84
C ARG A 373 8.59 15.10 65.05
N GLY A 374 9.71 15.25 64.36
CA GLY A 374 10.68 16.33 64.20
C GLY A 374 11.98 15.70 63.68
N GLY A 375 12.67 16.34 62.73
CA GLY A 375 13.95 15.83 62.22
C GLY A 375 14.46 16.63 61.02
N ARG A 376 15.21 17.69 61.30
CA ARG A 376 15.97 18.46 60.30
C ARG A 376 17.18 17.61 59.86
N GLY A 377 17.17 17.15 58.62
CA GLY A 377 18.35 16.64 57.91
C GLY A 377 18.57 17.50 56.67
N SER A 378 19.69 18.21 56.63
CA SER A 378 20.14 19.08 55.54
C SER A 378 20.45 18.26 54.28
N ALA A 379 19.79 18.59 53.16
CA ALA A 379 20.13 18.07 51.84
C ALA A 379 21.38 18.79 51.27
N PRO A 380 22.31 18.09 50.61
CA PRO A 380 23.45 18.71 49.93
C PRO A 380 23.00 19.50 48.69
N PRO A 381 23.75 20.53 48.27
CA PRO A 381 23.35 21.39 47.15
C PRO A 381 23.38 20.61 45.82
N ALA A 382 22.33 20.79 45.03
CA ALA A 382 22.19 20.21 43.70
C ALA A 382 23.32 20.71 42.79
N GLN A 383 24.01 19.77 42.14
CA GLN A 383 24.93 20.07 41.04
C GLN A 383 24.13 20.67 39.87
N PRO A 384 24.65 21.68 39.17
CA PRO A 384 24.00 22.21 37.98
C PRO A 384 23.94 21.11 36.93
N ALA A 385 22.74 20.80 36.45
CA ALA A 385 22.51 19.87 35.37
C ALA A 385 23.34 20.31 34.15
N GLN A 386 24.18 19.41 33.64
CA GLN A 386 24.81 19.58 32.34
C GLN A 386 23.70 19.77 31.29
N PRO A 387 23.86 20.69 30.33
CA PRO A 387 22.92 20.81 29.23
C PRO A 387 22.86 19.46 28.52
N ALA A 388 21.69 18.83 28.55
CA ALA A 388 21.44 17.62 27.80
C ALA A 388 21.77 17.92 26.33
N GLN A 389 22.76 17.21 25.78
CA GLN A 389 22.96 17.19 24.33
C GLN A 389 21.62 16.85 23.69
N PRO A 390 21.15 17.58 22.67
CA PRO A 390 19.92 17.24 21.99
C PRO A 390 20.08 15.80 21.49
N ALA A 391 19.22 14.90 21.97
CA ALA A 391 19.20 13.52 21.50
C ALA A 391 19.09 13.55 19.98
N ALA A 392 20.04 12.92 19.30
CA ALA A 392 20.04 12.82 17.84
C ALA A 392 18.65 12.35 17.40
N ARG A 393 17.99 13.16 16.57
CA ARG A 393 16.60 12.94 16.15
C ARG A 393 16.58 11.61 15.40
N ALA A 394 16.04 10.55 16.01
CA ALA A 394 15.96 9.25 15.38
C ALA A 394 15.09 9.34 14.12
N VAL A 395 15.64 9.01 12.96
CA VAL A 395 14.92 9.02 11.68
C VAL A 395 14.22 7.67 11.52
N PRO A 396 12.88 7.60 11.47
CA PRO A 396 12.17 6.35 11.22
C PRO A 396 12.54 5.75 9.86
N SER A 397 12.53 4.41 9.74
CA SER A 397 12.92 3.70 8.51
C SER A 397 12.17 4.20 7.26
N GLU A 398 10.85 4.34 7.34
CA GLU A 398 10.04 4.86 6.22
C GLU A 398 10.42 6.29 5.83
N MET A 399 10.81 7.12 6.79
CA MET A 399 11.27 8.47 6.51
C MET A 399 12.61 8.45 5.79
N PHE A 400 13.54 7.60 6.25
CA PHE A 400 14.84 7.43 5.61
C PHE A 400 14.69 6.95 4.16
N LEU A 401 13.88 5.92 3.92
CA LEU A 401 13.60 5.42 2.57
C LEU A 401 12.95 6.49 1.69
N THR A 402 12.04 7.29 2.24
CA THR A 402 11.40 8.40 1.52
C THR A 402 12.39 9.49 1.12
N LEU A 403 13.32 9.86 2.02
CA LEU A 403 14.31 10.91 1.77
C LEU A 403 15.34 10.53 0.70
N LEU A 404 15.55 9.24 0.44
CA LEU A 404 16.52 8.74 -0.54
C LEU A 404 15.90 8.23 -1.86
N ASP A 405 14.56 8.17 -1.94
CA ASP A 405 13.83 7.77 -3.14
C ASP A 405 13.15 8.99 -3.77
N PRO A 406 13.65 9.49 -4.92
CA PRO A 406 13.07 10.64 -5.61
C PRO A 406 11.57 10.52 -5.88
N GLN A 407 11.08 9.32 -6.23
CA GLN A 407 9.65 9.14 -6.51
C GLN A 407 8.83 9.22 -5.22
N ARG A 408 9.29 8.64 -4.11
CA ARG A 408 8.60 8.73 -2.81
C ARG A 408 8.61 10.15 -2.27
N LEU A 409 9.74 10.85 -2.37
CA LEU A 409 9.83 12.22 -1.88
C LEU A 409 8.91 13.14 -2.67
N LEU A 410 8.98 13.13 -4.01
CA LEU A 410 8.12 13.97 -4.85
C LEU A 410 6.64 13.57 -4.76
N ALA A 411 6.32 12.30 -4.50
CA ALA A 411 4.94 11.88 -4.20
C ALA A 411 4.35 12.60 -2.98
N ARG A 412 5.17 12.99 -1.99
CA ARG A 412 4.70 13.82 -0.86
C ARG A 412 4.20 15.18 -1.33
N PHE A 413 4.88 15.77 -2.31
CA PHE A 413 4.49 17.03 -2.95
C PHE A 413 3.34 16.88 -3.95
N ASN A 414 2.93 15.65 -4.24
CA ASN A 414 1.70 15.31 -4.95
C ASN A 414 0.59 14.89 -3.96
N SER A 415 0.48 15.59 -2.83
CA SER A 415 -0.51 15.28 -1.79
C SER A 415 -0.44 13.83 -1.29
N GLY A 416 0.79 13.29 -1.21
CA GLY A 416 1.07 11.91 -0.80
C GLY A 416 0.71 10.82 -1.82
N ARG A 417 0.35 11.19 -3.06
CA ARG A 417 -0.04 10.23 -4.11
C ARG A 417 1.17 9.79 -4.91
N ARG A 418 1.25 8.48 -5.18
CA ARG A 418 2.28 7.90 -6.03
C ARG A 418 2.25 8.53 -7.41
N LEU A 419 3.43 8.84 -7.93
CA LEU A 419 3.58 9.43 -9.26
C LEU A 419 3.34 8.42 -10.38
N THR A 420 3.62 7.15 -10.11
CA THR A 420 3.50 6.08 -11.11
C THR A 420 2.59 4.98 -10.58
N GLY A 421 1.97 4.25 -11.50
CA GLY A 421 1.19 3.06 -11.19
C GLY A 421 0.99 2.20 -12.42
N ILE A 422 0.82 0.90 -12.19
CA ILE A 422 0.68 -0.08 -13.27
C ILE A 422 -0.26 -1.21 -12.86
N ALA A 423 -1.04 -1.70 -13.83
CA ALA A 423 -1.93 -2.84 -13.68
C ALA A 423 -1.93 -3.72 -14.94
N GLY A 424 -2.41 -4.96 -14.75
CA GLY A 424 -2.51 -5.97 -15.81
C GLY A 424 -1.37 -6.99 -15.79
N ASP A 425 -1.44 -7.94 -16.71
CA ASP A 425 -0.45 -9.01 -16.91
C ASP A 425 0.12 -8.98 -18.35
N LYS A 426 -0.68 -9.35 -19.35
CA LYS A 426 -0.36 -9.39 -20.78
C LYS A 426 -0.68 -8.06 -21.44
N LEU A 427 -1.87 -7.52 -21.13
CA LEU A 427 -2.27 -6.18 -21.50
C LEU A 427 -2.05 -5.28 -20.29
N LEU A 428 -0.97 -4.50 -20.35
CA LEU A 428 -0.57 -3.62 -19.27
C LEU A 428 -1.13 -2.23 -19.50
N TYR A 429 -1.51 -1.60 -18.40
CA TYR A 429 -1.89 -0.19 -18.37
C TYR A 429 -1.11 0.50 -17.26
N ALA A 430 -0.62 1.71 -17.55
CA ALA A 430 0.19 2.45 -16.61
C ALA A 430 -0.09 3.95 -16.68
N TYR A 431 0.33 4.65 -15.63
CA TYR A 431 0.44 6.10 -15.64
C TYR A 431 1.81 6.54 -15.14
N VAL A 432 2.30 7.65 -15.69
CA VAL A 432 3.55 8.31 -15.30
C VAL A 432 3.34 9.83 -15.27
N PRO A 433 4.09 10.58 -14.44
CA PRO A 433 4.05 12.04 -14.50
C PRO A 433 4.66 12.55 -15.81
N THR A 434 4.16 13.68 -16.32
CA THR A 434 4.86 14.41 -17.38
C THR A 434 6.15 15.04 -16.84
N GLN A 435 7.12 15.30 -17.70
CA GLN A 435 8.35 16.00 -17.31
C GLN A 435 8.03 17.37 -16.70
N GLN A 436 7.13 18.14 -17.31
CA GLN A 436 6.74 19.46 -16.81
C GLN A 436 6.19 19.40 -15.37
N PHE A 437 5.34 18.41 -15.08
CA PHE A 437 4.79 18.25 -13.75
C PHE A 437 5.84 17.79 -12.74
N TRP A 438 6.71 16.85 -13.15
CA TRP A 438 7.84 16.43 -12.35
C TRP A 438 8.73 17.61 -11.95
N ASP A 439 9.12 18.45 -12.92
CA ASP A 439 9.96 19.62 -12.69
C ASP A 439 9.26 20.63 -11.74
N SER A 440 7.95 20.83 -11.86
CA SER A 440 7.17 21.66 -10.93
C SER A 440 7.17 21.13 -9.49
N LEU A 441 7.10 19.81 -9.31
CA LEU A 441 7.18 19.19 -7.98
C LEU A 441 8.59 19.36 -7.40
N VAL A 442 9.63 19.20 -8.23
CA VAL A 442 11.03 19.41 -7.84
C VAL A 442 11.26 20.84 -7.39
N ASP A 443 10.78 21.84 -8.14
CA ASP A 443 10.92 23.24 -7.78
C ASP A 443 10.22 23.57 -6.45
N THR A 444 9.01 23.03 -6.26
CA THR A 444 8.27 23.20 -5.00
C THR A 444 9.05 22.61 -3.83
N MET A 445 9.50 21.37 -3.97
CA MET A 445 10.28 20.66 -2.95
C MET A 445 11.60 21.36 -2.64
N ALA A 446 12.33 21.83 -3.66
CA ALA A 446 13.59 22.52 -3.46
C ALA A 446 13.42 23.90 -2.83
N ASN A 447 12.36 24.65 -3.18
CA ASN A 447 12.06 25.94 -2.55
C ASN A 447 11.66 25.78 -1.08
N GLU A 448 10.83 24.79 -0.75
CA GLU A 448 10.50 24.47 0.64
C GLU A 448 11.75 24.02 1.41
N SER A 449 12.58 23.18 0.80
CA SER A 449 13.84 22.72 1.43
C SER A 449 14.82 23.86 1.69
N ASP A 450 14.92 24.84 0.78
CA ASP A 450 15.75 26.04 0.97
C ASP A 450 15.27 26.88 2.15
N ALA A 451 13.95 27.07 2.25
CA ALA A 451 13.31 27.84 3.31
C ALA A 451 13.49 27.16 4.69
N GLU A 452 13.35 25.84 4.75
CA GLU A 452 13.53 25.05 5.97
C GLU A 452 15.02 24.84 6.33
N GLY A 453 15.90 24.89 5.33
CA GLY A 453 17.32 24.57 5.48
C GLY A 453 17.60 23.06 5.56
N GLU A 454 16.59 22.23 5.37
CA GLU A 454 16.64 20.78 5.42
C GLU A 454 15.84 20.15 4.26
N ILE A 455 15.98 18.85 3.97
CA ILE A 455 15.18 18.21 2.92
C ILE A 455 13.72 18.22 3.36
N ALA A 456 12.92 19.05 2.70
CA ALA A 456 11.53 19.28 3.10
C ALA A 456 10.67 18.05 2.88
N LEU A 457 9.75 17.86 3.82
CA LEU A 457 8.78 16.76 3.84
C LEU A 457 7.35 17.30 3.67
N GLY A 458 7.23 18.38 2.90
CA GLY A 458 5.99 19.05 2.56
C GLY A 458 4.93 18.11 1.99
N SER A 459 3.68 18.58 1.99
CA SER A 459 2.54 17.80 1.52
C SER A 459 2.02 18.21 0.15
N GLY A 460 2.64 19.22 -0.49
CA GLY A 460 2.34 19.82 -1.81
C GLY A 460 0.92 19.66 -2.38
N ARG A 461 0.28 20.78 -2.74
CA ARG A 461 -1.05 20.78 -3.37
C ARG A 461 -0.95 21.36 -4.76
N PRO A 462 -0.49 20.57 -5.76
CA PRO A 462 -0.34 21.08 -7.10
C PRO A 462 -1.71 21.49 -7.65
N GLY A 463 -1.74 22.63 -8.32
CA GLY A 463 -2.92 23.13 -9.01
C GLY A 463 -2.72 23.11 -10.52
N PRO A 464 -3.73 23.51 -11.32
CA PRO A 464 -3.61 23.54 -12.78
C PRO A 464 -2.38 24.29 -13.32
N GLY A 465 -1.90 25.32 -12.60
CA GLY A 465 -0.69 26.07 -12.96
C GLY A 465 0.62 25.28 -12.82
N SER A 466 0.63 24.19 -12.04
CA SER A 466 1.79 23.30 -11.88
C SER A 466 2.02 22.41 -13.11
N ALA A 467 1.00 22.20 -13.94
CA ALA A 467 1.10 21.39 -15.16
C ALA A 467 0.13 21.87 -16.26
N PRO A 468 0.41 23.01 -16.91
CA PRO A 468 -0.41 23.57 -17.98
C PRO A 468 -0.69 22.59 -19.14
N GLY A 469 0.30 21.75 -19.47
CA GLY A 469 0.21 20.74 -20.53
C GLY A 469 -0.36 19.38 -20.09
N GLY A 470 -0.73 19.23 -18.82
CA GLY A 470 -1.16 17.95 -18.24
C GLY A 470 -0.13 17.37 -17.27
N ALA A 471 -0.63 16.75 -16.20
CA ALA A 471 0.22 16.28 -15.10
C ALA A 471 0.77 14.86 -15.29
N PHE A 472 0.13 14.07 -16.14
CA PHE A 472 0.45 12.66 -16.33
C PHE A 472 0.14 12.21 -17.76
N GLU A 473 0.74 11.10 -18.14
CA GLU A 473 0.42 10.30 -19.33
C GLU A 473 -0.29 9.02 -18.88
N LEU A 474 -1.26 8.57 -19.68
CA LEU A 474 -1.83 7.23 -19.56
C LEU A 474 -1.32 6.38 -20.70
N LEU A 475 -0.96 5.15 -20.40
CA LEU A 475 -0.23 4.28 -21.32
C LEU A 475 -0.85 2.88 -21.32
N SER A 476 -0.77 2.23 -22.47
CA SER A 476 -1.08 0.81 -22.64
C SER A 476 0.03 0.09 -23.38
N SER A 477 0.21 -1.19 -23.08
CA SER A 477 1.17 -2.07 -23.74
C SER A 477 0.57 -3.45 -23.94
N THR A 478 0.71 -3.99 -25.15
CA THR A 478 0.22 -5.31 -25.56
C THR A 478 1.33 -6.37 -25.61
N ASP A 479 2.57 -5.98 -25.31
CA ASP A 479 3.78 -6.81 -25.47
C ASP A 479 4.59 -6.93 -24.17
N GLY A 480 3.90 -6.86 -23.03
CA GLY A 480 4.53 -7.03 -21.71
C GLY A 480 5.37 -5.84 -21.25
N GLY A 481 5.15 -4.66 -21.83
CA GLY A 481 5.79 -3.40 -21.45
C GLY A 481 7.03 -3.04 -22.29
N ALA A 482 7.27 -3.75 -23.40
CA ALA A 482 8.38 -3.45 -24.30
C ALA A 482 8.10 -2.18 -25.13
N HIS A 483 6.86 -2.00 -25.58
CA HIS A 483 6.40 -0.78 -26.24
C HIS A 483 5.13 -0.24 -25.56
N TRP A 484 5.05 1.09 -25.49
CA TRP A 484 3.94 1.81 -24.86
C TRP A 484 3.26 2.75 -25.84
N SER A 485 1.93 2.68 -25.87
CA SER A 485 1.07 3.59 -26.62
C SER A 485 0.29 4.47 -25.65
N GLU A 486 0.24 5.76 -25.92
CA GLU A 486 -0.54 6.71 -25.12
C GLU A 486 -2.04 6.47 -25.29
N LEU A 487 -2.75 6.54 -24.17
CA LEU A 487 -4.20 6.55 -24.14
C LEU A 487 -4.70 8.00 -24.10
N PRO A 488 -5.79 8.32 -24.81
CA PRO A 488 -6.39 9.64 -24.75
C PRO A 488 -6.82 9.96 -23.31
N LEU A 489 -6.48 11.16 -22.84
CA LEU A 489 -6.85 11.62 -21.51
C LEU A 489 -8.34 11.94 -21.42
N PRO A 490 -8.95 11.79 -20.22
CA PRO A 490 -10.36 12.11 -20.04
C PRO A 490 -10.59 13.63 -20.10
N GLN A 491 -11.74 14.03 -20.62
CA GLN A 491 -12.17 15.44 -20.57
C GLN A 491 -12.85 15.71 -19.22
N PHE A 492 -12.07 16.21 -18.26
CA PHE A 492 -12.59 16.59 -16.96
C PHE A 492 -13.45 17.86 -17.02
N ASP A 493 -14.40 17.98 -16.10
CA ASP A 493 -15.28 19.14 -15.96
C ASP A 493 -14.47 20.44 -15.78
N HIS A 494 -14.87 21.49 -16.52
CA HIS A 494 -14.30 22.83 -16.42
C HIS A 494 -14.36 23.41 -15.01
N SER A 495 -15.36 23.03 -14.20
CA SER A 495 -15.50 23.46 -12.81
C SER A 495 -14.29 23.08 -11.93
N LEU A 496 -13.53 22.05 -12.31
CA LEU A 496 -12.31 21.68 -11.59
C LEU A 496 -11.23 22.77 -11.68
N ARG A 497 -11.09 23.42 -12.84
CA ARG A 497 -10.13 24.52 -13.02
C ARG A 497 -10.50 25.73 -12.16
N GLU A 498 -11.79 26.06 -12.10
CA GLU A 498 -12.30 27.15 -11.25
C GLU A 498 -11.99 26.90 -9.77
N ARG A 499 -12.09 25.64 -9.34
CA ARG A 499 -11.72 25.19 -7.98
C ARG A 499 -10.21 25.00 -7.78
N SER A 500 -9.38 25.29 -8.78
CA SER A 500 -7.93 25.05 -8.77
C SER A 500 -7.54 23.61 -8.46
N ILE A 501 -8.32 22.65 -8.95
CA ILE A 501 -8.12 21.22 -8.78
C ILE A 501 -7.32 20.68 -9.98
N LEU A 502 -6.27 19.90 -9.71
CA LEU A 502 -5.52 19.14 -10.70
C LEU A 502 -5.76 17.63 -10.45
N PRO A 503 -6.63 16.96 -11.22
CA PRO A 503 -6.81 15.51 -11.14
C PRO A 503 -5.50 14.76 -11.36
N TYR A 504 -5.25 13.74 -10.55
CA TYR A 504 -4.12 12.82 -10.72
C TYR A 504 -4.55 11.37 -10.45
N PRO A 505 -4.06 10.38 -11.22
CA PRO A 505 -4.33 8.97 -10.95
C PRO A 505 -3.91 8.56 -9.53
N VAL A 506 -4.80 7.87 -8.83
CA VAL A 506 -4.52 7.29 -7.50
C VAL A 506 -4.73 5.79 -7.46
N ASP A 507 -5.40 5.24 -8.46
CA ASP A 507 -5.58 3.81 -8.64
C ASP A 507 -5.74 3.47 -10.12
N ILE A 508 -5.32 2.27 -10.51
CA ILE A 508 -5.45 1.74 -11.86
C ILE A 508 -5.68 0.23 -11.81
N ALA A 509 -6.60 -0.27 -12.63
CA ALA A 509 -6.87 -1.69 -12.82
C ALA A 509 -7.05 -2.02 -14.31
N ALA A 510 -6.81 -3.28 -14.66
CA ALA A 510 -6.95 -3.80 -16.00
C ALA A 510 -7.97 -4.94 -16.01
N VAL A 511 -8.93 -4.88 -16.93
CA VAL A 511 -9.85 -5.98 -17.28
C VAL A 511 -9.95 -6.00 -18.81
N PRO A 512 -9.02 -6.68 -19.51
CA PRO A 512 -8.84 -6.56 -20.95
C PRO A 512 -10.14 -6.75 -21.75
N PRO A 513 -10.40 -5.93 -22.79
CA PRO A 513 -9.55 -4.87 -23.31
C PRO A 513 -9.74 -3.50 -22.63
N GLN A 514 -10.28 -3.46 -21.41
CA GLN A 514 -10.56 -2.22 -20.68
C GLN A 514 -9.52 -1.91 -19.60
N ALA A 515 -9.32 -0.62 -19.37
CA ALA A 515 -8.61 -0.09 -18.20
C ALA A 515 -9.53 0.77 -17.36
N PHE A 516 -9.28 0.79 -16.06
CA PHE A 516 -10.03 1.58 -15.08
C PHE A 516 -9.04 2.42 -14.29
N VAL A 517 -9.35 3.71 -14.13
CA VAL A 517 -8.49 4.65 -13.39
C VAL A 517 -9.36 5.42 -12.39
N VAL A 518 -8.92 5.48 -11.14
CA VAL A 518 -9.49 6.39 -10.14
C VAL A 518 -8.59 7.61 -10.06
N PHE A 519 -9.17 8.79 -10.26
CA PHE A 519 -8.53 10.06 -10.08
C PHE A 519 -8.90 10.65 -8.73
N ALA A 520 -7.97 11.38 -8.13
CA ALA A 520 -8.26 12.16 -6.94
C ALA A 520 -7.44 13.44 -6.88
N ALA A 521 -7.96 14.42 -6.16
CA ALA A 521 -7.28 15.67 -5.90
C ALA A 521 -7.80 16.31 -4.60
N ILE A 522 -7.09 17.30 -4.09
CA ILE A 522 -7.49 18.08 -2.90
C ILE A 522 -7.54 19.54 -3.34
N ASP A 523 -8.67 20.21 -3.12
CA ASP A 523 -8.76 21.65 -3.41
C ASP A 523 -8.04 22.51 -2.36
N ARG A 524 -7.97 23.82 -2.61
CA ARG A 524 -7.34 24.77 -1.67
C ARG A 524 -8.01 24.79 -0.30
N GLY A 525 -9.31 24.48 -0.22
CA GLY A 525 -10.08 24.38 1.02
C GLY A 525 -9.84 23.06 1.78
N GLY A 526 -9.06 22.13 1.22
CA GLY A 526 -8.80 20.83 1.83
C GLY A 526 -9.86 19.76 1.54
N SER A 527 -10.85 20.06 0.69
CA SER A 527 -11.87 19.08 0.31
C SER A 527 -11.34 18.13 -0.76
N ALA A 528 -11.54 16.83 -0.54
CA ALA A 528 -11.11 15.80 -1.48
C ALA A 528 -12.12 15.61 -2.61
N TRP A 529 -11.64 15.68 -3.85
CA TRP A 529 -12.37 15.30 -5.05
C TRP A 529 -11.90 13.93 -5.52
N ARG A 530 -12.83 13.11 -6.04
CA ARG A 530 -12.56 11.79 -6.64
C ARG A 530 -13.49 11.57 -7.81
N ASP A 531 -12.99 10.87 -8.81
CA ASP A 531 -13.77 10.43 -9.97
C ASP A 531 -13.14 9.16 -10.55
N ALA A 532 -13.95 8.32 -11.19
CA ALA A 532 -13.50 7.04 -11.74
C ALA A 532 -13.85 6.97 -13.22
N TRP A 533 -12.92 6.47 -14.02
CA TRP A 533 -13.03 6.43 -15.47
C TRP A 533 -12.66 5.05 -15.99
N ARG A 534 -13.23 4.68 -17.13
CA ARG A 534 -12.89 3.48 -17.89
C ARG A 534 -12.49 3.84 -19.31
N TRP A 535 -11.56 3.07 -19.88
CA TRP A 535 -11.15 3.11 -21.27
C TRP A 535 -11.58 1.83 -21.94
N ALA A 536 -12.47 1.92 -22.92
CA ALA A 536 -12.80 0.80 -23.80
C ALA A 536 -12.06 0.96 -25.14
N GLN A 537 -11.57 -0.15 -25.70
CA GLN A 537 -11.01 -0.19 -27.05
C GLN A 537 -12.08 -0.18 -28.12
#